data_AF-A0A8K0A837-F1
#
_entry.id   AF-A0A8K0A837-F1
#
_cell.length_a   1.000
_cell.length_b   1.000
_cell.length_c   1.000
_cell.angle_alpha   90.00
_cell.angle_beta   90.00
_cell.angle_gamma   90.00
#
_symmetry.space_group_name_H-M   'P 1'
#
loop_
_entity.id
_entity.type
_entity.pdbx_description
1 polymer ?
#
loop_
_entity_poly.entity_id
_entity_poly.type
_entity_poly.pdbx_seq_one_letter_code
_entity_poly.pdbx_strand_id
1 'polypeptide(L)'
;MATGSGESKTRSKKLFYIRDSVVDVEEDFNHEFKGHRNLAVEELPSWCYQPGSERRSRRAISRALNAFLNTGKGGTVYLGITDDGRVKGIRLTQYQKDHVVTGMVDLMGRYNPPVARHRWKIKFVPVVTLRDEIEAGKAADVREGLDEDTRQRPHLLRTPDYCWCDKDALAQFNMNILLEFLLSLHRVFVAPDYVVEITVLPFDASNSENKAAHPGGVVLYPIHEDEEGHAYFRRQACIYAYTMQEIKELTVQQVREHYQPTVDSLRERLYALRSQGLHQKYRSPDQM
;
A
#
# COMPACT_ATOMS: atom_id res chain seq x y z
N MET A 1 27.67 2.74 33.78
CA MET A 1 27.76 1.51 32.98
C MET A 1 26.48 0.72 33.17
N ALA A 2 25.67 0.62 32.12
CA ALA A 2 24.62 -0.40 31.87
C ALA A 2 23.77 0.16 30.72
N THR A 3 24.26 -0.01 29.51
CA THR A 3 23.54 0.30 28.26
C THR A 3 22.53 -0.82 28.00
N GLY A 4 21.24 -0.52 28.14
CA GLY A 4 20.16 -1.41 27.72
C GLY A 4 20.09 -1.44 26.19
N SER A 5 20.52 -2.55 25.60
CA SER A 5 20.39 -2.84 24.19
C SER A 5 18.92 -3.06 23.82
N GLY A 6 18.40 -2.17 22.98
CA GLY A 6 17.09 -2.33 22.36
C GLY A 6 17.06 -3.55 21.45
N GLU A 7 16.19 -4.49 21.75
CA GLU A 7 15.87 -5.61 20.87
C GLU A 7 15.17 -5.07 19.60
N SER A 8 15.93 -5.04 18.50
CA SER A 8 15.38 -4.87 17.16
C SER A 8 14.55 -6.10 16.80
N LYS A 9 13.23 -6.02 16.94
CA LYS A 9 12.28 -7.04 16.45
C LYS A 9 12.45 -7.20 14.95
N THR A 10 13.20 -8.23 14.54
CA THR A 10 13.37 -8.61 13.15
C THR A 10 12.03 -9.12 12.62
N ARG A 11 11.36 -8.32 11.78
CA ARG A 11 10.06 -8.65 11.18
C ARG A 11 10.24 -9.87 10.27
N SER A 12 9.89 -11.06 10.76
CA SER A 12 9.96 -12.32 10.00
C SER A 12 9.24 -12.17 8.66
N LYS A 13 9.92 -12.46 7.55
CA LYS A 13 9.31 -12.48 6.22
C LYS A 13 8.30 -13.63 6.19
N LYS A 14 7.00 -13.35 6.05
CA LYS A 14 5.99 -14.38 5.76
C LYS A 14 6.39 -15.06 4.43
N LEU A 15 6.67 -16.35 4.49
CA LEU A 15 7.14 -17.14 3.34
C LEU A 15 5.98 -17.61 2.46
N PHE A 16 4.80 -17.78 3.04
CA PHE A 16 3.58 -18.25 2.38
C PHE A 16 2.34 -17.85 3.20
N TYR A 17 1.17 -17.94 2.57
CA TYR A 17 -0.14 -17.91 3.22
C TYR A 17 -0.81 -19.28 3.13
N ILE A 18 -1.71 -19.60 4.06
CA ILE A 18 -2.49 -20.85 4.05
C ILE A 18 -3.89 -20.55 3.51
N ARG A 19 -4.34 -21.28 2.49
CA ARG A 19 -5.69 -21.14 1.93
C ARG A 19 -6.75 -21.30 3.01
N ASP A 20 -7.79 -20.47 2.94
CA ASP A 20 -8.96 -20.42 3.83
C ASP A 20 -8.68 -20.09 5.30
N SER A 21 -7.40 -19.90 5.67
CA SER A 21 -7.02 -19.36 6.97
C SER A 21 -7.38 -17.88 7.07
N VAL A 22 -7.58 -17.41 8.30
CA VAL A 22 -7.77 -15.98 8.62
C VAL A 22 -6.41 -15.38 8.93
N VAL A 23 -6.11 -14.22 8.36
CA VAL A 23 -4.85 -13.52 8.65
C VAL A 23 -4.85 -12.89 10.04
N ASP A 24 -3.68 -12.83 10.67
CA ASP A 24 -3.51 -12.24 12.01
C ASP A 24 -3.58 -10.70 12.05
N VAL A 25 -3.85 -10.07 10.90
CA VAL A 25 -3.97 -8.62 10.76
C VAL A 25 -5.40 -8.29 10.38
N GLU A 26 -5.90 -7.17 10.89
CA GLU A 26 -7.22 -6.66 10.53
C GLU A 26 -7.07 -5.45 9.60
N GLU A 27 -8.13 -5.09 8.88
CA GLU A 27 -8.15 -3.82 8.17
C GLU A 27 -8.09 -2.66 9.15
N ASP A 28 -7.10 -1.78 8.97
CA ASP A 28 -6.85 -0.69 9.89
C ASP A 28 -6.30 0.55 9.16
N PHE A 29 -5.55 1.40 9.86
CA PHE A 29 -4.92 2.58 9.29
C PHE A 29 -3.82 2.29 8.25
N ASN A 30 -3.28 1.07 8.24
CA ASN A 30 -2.11 0.68 7.46
C ASN A 30 -2.31 -0.64 6.69
N HIS A 31 -3.45 -1.33 6.85
CA HIS A 31 -3.77 -2.56 6.15
C HIS A 31 -5.14 -2.46 5.46
N GLU A 32 -5.23 -2.95 4.22
CA GLU A 32 -6.44 -3.01 3.39
C GLU A 32 -6.50 -4.35 2.66
N PHE A 33 -7.68 -4.99 2.62
CA PHE A 33 -7.91 -6.25 1.92
C PHE A 33 -8.73 -6.03 0.65
N LYS A 34 -8.37 -6.78 -0.40
CA LYS A 34 -9.10 -6.81 -1.67
C LYS A 34 -9.09 -8.23 -2.24
N GLY A 35 -10.27 -8.77 -2.53
CA GLY A 35 -10.41 -10.07 -3.19
C GLY A 35 -10.10 -10.08 -4.70
N HIS A 36 -9.65 -8.96 -5.28
CA HIS A 36 -9.42 -8.81 -6.73
C HIS A 36 -8.13 -8.05 -7.01
N ARG A 37 -7.73 -8.01 -8.29
CA ARG A 37 -6.50 -7.35 -8.76
C ARG A 37 -6.70 -6.09 -9.62
N ASN A 38 -7.93 -5.59 -9.77
CA ASN A 38 -8.22 -4.36 -10.53
C ASN A 38 -7.58 -3.13 -9.87
N LEU A 39 -6.53 -2.60 -10.48
CA LEU A 39 -5.68 -1.55 -9.92
C LEU A 39 -6.36 -0.18 -10.02
N ALA A 40 -6.84 0.18 -11.20
CA ALA A 40 -7.41 1.49 -11.51
C ALA A 40 -8.91 1.43 -11.82
N VAL A 41 -9.57 2.58 -11.83
CA VAL A 41 -11.03 2.67 -12.04
C VAL A 41 -11.46 2.18 -13.43
N GLU A 42 -10.62 2.39 -14.45
CA GLU A 42 -10.87 1.99 -15.84
C GLU A 42 -10.79 0.46 -16.02
N GLU A 43 -10.14 -0.25 -15.10
CA GLU A 43 -10.04 -1.71 -15.14
C GLU A 43 -11.25 -2.41 -14.52
N LEU A 44 -12.17 -1.65 -13.91
CA LEU A 44 -13.36 -2.21 -13.27
C LEU A 44 -14.42 -2.53 -14.34
N PRO A 45 -14.85 -3.79 -14.45
CA PRO A 45 -15.88 -4.16 -15.43
C PRO A 45 -17.23 -3.48 -15.15
N SER A 46 -17.99 -3.24 -16.22
CA SER A 46 -19.32 -2.61 -16.15
C SER A 46 -20.32 -3.37 -15.27
N TRP A 47 -20.19 -4.70 -15.16
CA TRP A 47 -21.04 -5.51 -14.29
C TRP A 47 -20.78 -5.29 -12.78
N CYS A 48 -19.75 -4.53 -12.41
CA CYS A 48 -19.54 -4.13 -11.01
C CYS A 48 -20.58 -3.11 -10.53
N TYR A 49 -21.31 -2.45 -11.44
CA TYR A 49 -22.38 -1.52 -11.07
C TYR A 49 -23.61 -2.28 -10.56
N GLN A 50 -24.16 -1.82 -9.44
CA GLN A 50 -25.43 -2.32 -8.93
C GLN A 50 -26.58 -1.82 -9.83
N PRO A 51 -27.46 -2.70 -10.34
CA PRO A 51 -28.59 -2.27 -11.17
C PRO A 51 -29.42 -1.18 -10.47
N GLY A 52 -29.63 -0.04 -11.14
CA GLY A 52 -30.38 1.09 -10.60
C GLY A 52 -29.62 1.96 -9.59
N SER A 53 -28.31 1.78 -9.43
CA SER A 53 -27.48 2.60 -8.54
C SER A 53 -26.13 2.94 -9.18
N GLU A 54 -25.56 4.09 -8.81
CA GLU A 54 -24.15 4.42 -9.12
C GLU A 54 -23.16 3.65 -8.23
N ARG A 55 -23.65 2.84 -7.29
CA ARG A 55 -22.81 2.06 -6.39
C ARG A 55 -22.16 0.89 -7.12
N ARG A 56 -20.86 0.73 -6.91
CA ARG A 56 -20.09 -0.41 -7.39
C ARG A 56 -19.89 -1.45 -6.28
N SER A 57 -19.98 -2.73 -6.61
CA SER A 57 -19.66 -3.86 -5.73
C SER A 57 -18.16 -3.98 -5.45
N ARG A 58 -17.32 -3.40 -6.33
CA ARG A 58 -15.87 -3.37 -6.22
C ARG A 58 -15.35 -1.94 -6.37
N ARG A 59 -14.32 -1.60 -5.62
CA ARG A 59 -13.60 -0.32 -5.72
C ARG A 59 -12.17 -0.58 -6.16
N ALA A 60 -11.63 0.32 -6.98
CA ALA A 60 -10.27 0.21 -7.46
C ALA A 60 -9.27 0.27 -6.31
N ILE A 61 -8.17 -0.46 -6.44
CA ILE A 61 -7.09 -0.50 -5.45
C ILE A 61 -6.40 0.88 -5.35
N SER A 62 -6.40 1.66 -6.44
CA SER A 62 -5.84 3.01 -6.53
C SER A 62 -6.25 3.90 -5.36
N ARG A 63 -7.54 3.89 -5.00
CA ARG A 63 -8.06 4.69 -3.88
C ARG A 63 -7.38 4.40 -2.55
N ALA A 64 -7.11 3.12 -2.25
CA ALA A 64 -6.44 2.72 -1.02
C ALA A 64 -4.95 3.10 -1.03
N LEU A 65 -4.29 2.96 -2.17
CA LEU A 65 -2.89 3.35 -2.35
C LEU A 65 -2.71 4.86 -2.19
N ASN A 66 -3.57 5.65 -2.84
CA ASN A 66 -3.63 7.10 -2.71
C ASN A 66 -3.87 7.51 -1.24
N ALA A 67 -4.82 6.86 -0.56
CA ALA A 67 -5.09 7.08 0.85
C ALA A 67 -3.86 6.83 1.74
N PHE A 68 -3.12 5.74 1.53
CA PHE A 68 -1.91 5.45 2.30
C PHE A 68 -0.78 6.44 2.05
N LEU A 69 -0.59 6.88 0.79
CA LEU A 69 0.40 7.90 0.45
C LEU A 69 0.13 9.22 1.19
N ASN A 70 -1.12 9.67 1.17
CA ASN A 70 -1.53 10.96 1.75
C ASN A 70 -1.56 10.98 3.28
N THR A 71 -1.44 9.82 3.94
CA THR A 71 -1.19 9.80 5.40
C THR A 71 0.28 10.02 5.77
N GLY A 72 1.20 9.89 4.81
CA GLY A 72 2.65 9.89 5.07
C GLY A 72 3.17 8.68 5.85
N LYS A 73 2.29 7.85 6.41
CA LYS A 73 2.66 6.66 7.21
C LYS A 73 2.82 5.40 6.36
N GLY A 74 2.32 5.41 5.12
CA GLY A 74 2.30 4.25 4.25
C GLY A 74 1.32 3.17 4.73
N GLY A 75 1.37 2.00 4.10
CA GLY A 75 0.45 0.91 4.35
C GLY A 75 0.60 -0.22 3.33
N THR A 76 -0.15 -1.29 3.51
CA THR A 76 -0.13 -2.47 2.66
C THR A 76 -1.54 -2.84 2.22
N VAL A 77 -1.74 -2.95 0.91
CA VAL A 77 -2.93 -3.57 0.33
C VAL A 77 -2.62 -5.03 0.03
N TYR A 78 -3.49 -5.94 0.46
CA TYR A 78 -3.39 -7.37 0.20
C TYR A 78 -4.43 -7.79 -0.82
N LEU A 79 -3.96 -8.26 -1.98
CA LEU A 79 -4.83 -8.79 -3.04
C LEU A 79 -4.95 -10.30 -2.90
N GLY A 80 -6.17 -10.82 -2.96
CA GLY A 80 -6.48 -12.24 -2.72
C GLY A 80 -6.86 -12.56 -1.27
N ILE A 81 -7.11 -11.53 -0.46
CA ILE A 81 -7.72 -11.65 0.88
C ILE A 81 -9.10 -11.02 0.82
N THR A 82 -10.10 -11.72 1.34
CA THR A 82 -11.49 -11.22 1.41
C THR A 82 -11.67 -10.24 2.57
N ASP A 83 -12.76 -9.49 2.56
CA ASP A 83 -13.04 -8.45 3.57
C ASP A 83 -13.17 -9.03 5.00
N ASP A 84 -13.49 -10.33 5.14
CA ASP A 84 -13.49 -11.06 6.42
C ASP A 84 -12.10 -11.59 6.84
N GLY A 85 -11.03 -11.18 6.15
CA GLY A 85 -9.66 -11.56 6.45
C GLY A 85 -9.27 -12.97 6.02
N ARG A 86 -10.09 -13.66 5.22
CA ARG A 86 -9.76 -15.02 4.73
C ARG A 86 -8.86 -14.99 3.50
N VAL A 87 -7.85 -15.85 3.50
CA VAL A 87 -6.94 -16.03 2.37
C VAL A 87 -7.61 -16.89 1.30
N LYS A 88 -7.85 -16.33 0.12
CA LYS A 88 -8.27 -17.09 -1.08
C LYS A 88 -7.14 -17.28 -2.07
N GLY A 89 -6.30 -16.24 -2.21
CA GLY A 89 -5.29 -16.14 -3.23
C GLY A 89 -5.86 -15.77 -4.60
N ILE A 90 -4.99 -15.35 -5.50
CA ILE A 90 -5.28 -15.09 -6.90
C ILE A 90 -4.31 -15.94 -7.72
N ARG A 91 -4.85 -16.74 -8.64
CA ARG A 91 -4.05 -17.51 -9.59
C ARG A 91 -3.34 -16.57 -10.54
N LEU A 92 -2.01 -16.61 -10.56
CA LEU A 92 -1.20 -15.74 -11.40
C LEU A 92 -0.08 -16.52 -12.09
N THR A 93 -0.09 -16.52 -13.42
CA THR A 93 1.08 -16.90 -14.23
C THR A 93 2.16 -15.82 -14.15
N GLN A 94 3.38 -16.12 -14.61
CA GLN A 94 4.45 -15.11 -14.62
C GLN A 94 4.09 -13.90 -15.48
N TYR A 95 3.46 -14.08 -16.65
CA TYR A 95 2.97 -12.98 -17.49
C TYR A 95 1.93 -12.12 -16.77
N GLN A 96 1.07 -12.72 -15.94
CA GLN A 96 0.11 -11.95 -15.15
C GLN A 96 0.76 -11.21 -13.97
N LYS A 97 1.84 -11.74 -13.38
CA LYS A 97 2.64 -10.99 -12.39
C LYS A 97 3.29 -9.77 -13.05
N ASP A 98 3.87 -9.95 -14.25
CA ASP A 98 4.48 -8.88 -15.03
C ASP A 98 3.44 -7.81 -15.43
N HIS A 99 2.22 -8.22 -15.78
CA HIS A 99 1.07 -7.32 -15.97
C HIS A 99 0.82 -6.48 -14.70
N VAL A 100 0.66 -7.10 -13.52
CA VAL A 100 0.39 -6.37 -12.26
C VAL A 100 1.51 -5.37 -11.95
N VAL A 101 2.77 -5.74 -12.17
CA VAL A 101 3.92 -4.84 -11.95
C VAL A 101 3.86 -3.65 -12.92
N THR A 102 3.59 -3.91 -14.20
CA THR A 102 3.50 -2.86 -15.23
C THR A 102 2.32 -1.93 -14.98
N GLY A 103 1.15 -2.47 -14.65
CA GLY A 103 -0.05 -1.70 -14.28
C GLY A 103 0.17 -0.83 -13.05
N MET A 104 0.96 -1.29 -12.07
CA MET A 104 1.32 -0.47 -10.91
C MET A 104 2.28 0.68 -11.26
N VAL A 105 3.22 0.47 -12.19
CA VAL A 105 4.09 1.56 -12.68
C VAL A 105 3.25 2.61 -13.41
N ASP A 106 2.33 2.16 -14.27
CA ASP A 106 1.39 3.02 -14.97
C ASP A 106 0.52 3.84 -14.00
N LEU A 107 -0.13 3.18 -13.04
CA LEU A 107 -1.00 3.81 -12.05
C LEU A 107 -0.26 4.87 -11.23
N MET A 108 0.91 4.51 -10.67
CA MET A 108 1.70 5.42 -9.82
C MET A 108 2.25 6.62 -10.60
N GLY A 109 2.50 6.45 -11.90
CA GLY A 109 2.90 7.51 -12.81
C GLY A 109 1.78 8.49 -13.16
N ARG A 110 0.51 8.08 -13.00
CA ARG A 110 -0.67 8.91 -13.28
C ARG A 110 -1.17 9.72 -12.10
N TYR A 111 -0.72 9.41 -10.89
CA TYR A 111 -1.03 10.26 -9.75
C TYR A 111 -0.45 11.64 -9.96
N ASN A 112 -1.07 12.64 -9.33
CA ASN A 112 -0.63 14.01 -9.39
C ASN A 112 -0.29 14.54 -7.99
N PRO A 113 0.99 14.72 -7.64
CA PRO A 113 2.17 14.44 -8.46
C PRO A 113 2.47 12.93 -8.62
N PRO A 114 3.24 12.51 -9.64
CA PRO A 114 3.62 11.12 -9.82
C PRO A 114 4.41 10.56 -8.63
N VAL A 115 4.19 9.29 -8.32
CA VAL A 115 4.82 8.61 -7.18
C VAL A 115 6.08 7.87 -7.64
N ALA A 116 7.22 8.24 -7.06
CA ALA A 116 8.50 7.62 -7.37
C ALA A 116 8.56 6.12 -6.97
N ARG A 117 9.32 5.32 -7.73
CA ARG A 117 9.36 3.86 -7.60
C ARG A 117 9.82 3.37 -6.22
N HIS A 118 10.71 4.09 -5.55
CA HIS A 118 11.18 3.72 -4.21
C HIS A 118 10.13 3.91 -3.11
N ARG A 119 9.04 4.64 -3.38
CA ARG A 119 7.95 4.87 -2.41
C ARG A 119 7.05 3.65 -2.23
N TRP A 120 7.20 2.61 -3.04
CA TRP A 120 6.35 1.43 -3.00
C TRP A 120 7.06 0.16 -3.46
N LYS A 121 6.49 -1.00 -3.12
CA LYS A 121 7.00 -2.31 -3.52
C LYS A 121 5.85 -3.30 -3.66
N ILE A 122 6.04 -4.29 -4.53
CA ILE A 122 5.11 -5.40 -4.73
C ILE A 122 5.81 -6.68 -4.31
N LYS A 123 5.09 -7.56 -3.62
CA LYS A 123 5.51 -8.94 -3.38
C LYS A 123 4.41 -9.90 -3.77
N PHE A 124 4.81 -11.02 -4.35
CA PHE A 124 3.93 -12.14 -4.64
C PHE A 124 4.25 -13.24 -3.63
N VAL A 125 3.36 -13.48 -2.68
CA VAL A 125 3.55 -14.48 -1.62
C VAL A 125 2.66 -15.69 -1.93
N PRO A 126 3.20 -16.90 -2.08
CA PRO A 126 2.43 -18.06 -2.49
C PRO A 126 1.39 -18.46 -1.44
N VAL A 127 0.26 -19.00 -1.90
CA VAL A 127 -0.80 -19.59 -1.08
C VAL A 127 -0.74 -21.10 -1.21
N VAL A 128 -0.60 -21.79 -0.08
CA VAL A 128 -0.53 -23.26 -0.01
C VAL A 128 -1.79 -23.83 0.65
N THR A 129 -2.17 -25.05 0.30
CA THR A 129 -3.33 -25.72 0.90
C THR A 129 -2.95 -26.65 2.05
N LEU A 130 -1.79 -27.29 1.94
CA LEU A 130 -1.21 -28.14 2.99
C LEU A 130 0.19 -27.64 3.35
N ARG A 131 0.57 -27.71 4.63
CA ARG A 131 1.94 -27.37 5.05
C ARG A 131 2.99 -28.26 4.38
N ASP A 132 2.63 -29.46 3.94
CA ASP A 132 3.55 -30.38 3.27
C ASP A 132 3.83 -29.97 1.81
N GLU A 133 3.02 -29.09 1.20
CA GLU A 133 3.30 -28.46 -0.10
C GLU A 133 4.42 -27.41 -0.03
N ILE A 134 4.90 -27.04 1.16
CA ILE A 134 5.95 -26.03 1.36
C ILE A 134 7.31 -26.51 0.83
N GLU A 135 7.58 -27.82 0.86
CA GLU A 135 8.81 -28.39 0.29
C GLU A 135 8.71 -28.59 -1.22
N ALA A 136 7.53 -28.93 -1.74
CA ALA A 136 7.28 -29.02 -3.18
C ALA A 136 7.17 -27.65 -3.86
N GLY A 137 6.63 -26.64 -3.16
CA GLY A 137 6.38 -25.29 -3.65
C GLY A 137 7.60 -24.37 -3.71
N LYS A 138 8.72 -24.74 -3.06
CA LYS A 138 10.03 -24.11 -3.29
C LYS A 138 10.54 -24.32 -4.72
N ALA A 139 10.00 -25.29 -5.46
CA ALA A 139 10.40 -25.63 -6.83
C ALA A 139 9.57 -24.97 -7.94
N ALA A 140 8.56 -24.15 -7.62
CA ALA A 140 7.58 -23.67 -8.61
C ALA A 140 7.63 -22.15 -8.89
N ASP A 141 8.78 -21.48 -8.71
CA ASP A 141 8.99 -20.21 -9.42
C ASP A 141 9.35 -20.55 -10.87
N VAL A 142 8.31 -20.59 -11.71
CA VAL A 142 8.30 -21.07 -13.10
C VAL A 142 9.05 -20.12 -14.02
N ARG A 143 10.31 -19.87 -13.75
CA ARG A 143 11.17 -19.08 -14.64
C ARG A 143 11.80 -19.95 -15.72
N GLU A 144 11.86 -21.27 -15.50
CA GLU A 144 12.40 -22.21 -16.46
C GLU A 144 11.44 -22.41 -17.64
N GLY A 145 11.91 -22.11 -18.86
CA GLY A 145 11.16 -22.30 -20.10
C GLY A 145 10.21 -21.18 -20.50
N LEU A 146 10.26 -20.01 -19.84
CA LEU A 146 9.51 -18.84 -20.28
C LEU A 146 10.17 -18.18 -21.49
N ASP A 147 9.35 -17.80 -22.46
CA ASP A 147 9.79 -17.02 -23.60
C ASP A 147 9.94 -15.54 -23.19
N GLU A 148 11.19 -15.08 -23.09
CA GLU A 148 11.50 -13.70 -22.70
C GLU A 148 10.95 -12.67 -23.70
N ASP A 149 10.85 -13.02 -24.98
CA ASP A 149 10.26 -12.15 -26.00
C ASP A 149 8.76 -11.93 -25.71
N THR A 150 8.04 -13.00 -25.36
CA THR A 150 6.65 -12.91 -24.90
C THR A 150 6.52 -12.13 -23.59
N ARG A 151 7.48 -12.23 -22.65
CA ARG A 151 7.45 -11.43 -21.41
C ARG A 151 7.56 -9.92 -21.66
N GLN A 152 8.27 -9.52 -22.70
CA GLN A 152 8.42 -8.11 -23.10
C GLN A 152 7.23 -7.59 -23.90
N ARG A 153 6.30 -8.47 -24.31
CA ARG A 153 5.11 -8.06 -25.05
C ARG A 153 4.28 -7.07 -24.22
N PRO A 154 3.89 -5.92 -24.78
CA PRO A 154 3.16 -4.90 -24.04
C PRO A 154 1.82 -5.45 -23.52
N HIS A 155 1.56 -5.23 -22.24
CA HIS A 155 0.28 -5.55 -21.62
C HIS A 155 -0.77 -4.50 -21.97
N LEU A 156 -2.03 -4.95 -22.03
CA LEU A 156 -3.19 -4.09 -22.24
C LEU A 156 -3.63 -3.60 -20.86
N LEU A 157 -3.50 -2.30 -20.61
CA LEU A 157 -3.80 -1.65 -19.33
C LEU A 157 -5.00 -0.72 -19.47
N ARG A 158 -5.56 -0.26 -18.34
CA ARG A 158 -6.61 0.78 -18.28
C ARG A 158 -7.88 0.42 -19.07
N THR A 159 -8.22 -0.85 -19.11
CA THR A 159 -9.43 -1.35 -19.75
C THR A 159 -10.02 -2.49 -18.92
N PRO A 160 -11.35 -2.68 -18.93
CA PRO A 160 -11.95 -3.87 -18.35
C PRO A 160 -11.71 -5.13 -19.21
N ASP A 161 -11.17 -4.98 -20.43
CA ASP A 161 -10.95 -6.08 -21.36
C ASP A 161 -9.79 -7.00 -20.95
N TYR A 162 -9.90 -8.27 -21.33
CA TYR A 162 -8.85 -9.26 -21.08
C TYR A 162 -7.58 -8.97 -21.88
N CYS A 163 -6.45 -8.94 -21.18
CA CYS A 163 -5.14 -8.88 -21.81
C CYS A 163 -4.77 -10.23 -22.44
N TRP A 164 -3.80 -10.23 -23.36
CA TRP A 164 -3.27 -11.46 -23.96
C TRP A 164 -2.78 -12.46 -22.90
N CYS A 165 -2.22 -11.98 -21.77
CA CYS A 165 -1.75 -12.85 -20.69
C CYS A 165 -2.89 -13.58 -19.97
N ASP A 166 -4.10 -13.03 -19.99
CA ASP A 166 -5.29 -13.67 -19.42
C ASP A 166 -5.84 -14.75 -20.34
N LYS A 167 -5.80 -14.48 -21.65
CA LYS A 167 -6.16 -15.47 -22.67
C LYS A 167 -5.17 -16.63 -22.67
N ASP A 168 -3.89 -16.34 -22.51
CA ASP A 168 -2.83 -17.35 -22.37
C ASP A 168 -3.02 -18.19 -21.10
N ALA A 169 -3.24 -17.54 -19.94
CA ALA A 169 -3.51 -18.25 -18.69
C ALA A 169 -4.77 -19.14 -18.78
N LEU A 170 -5.82 -18.68 -19.45
CA LEU A 170 -7.03 -19.47 -19.68
C LEU A 170 -6.76 -20.67 -20.62
N ALA A 171 -5.96 -20.47 -21.67
CA ALA A 171 -5.56 -21.56 -22.56
C ALA A 171 -4.74 -22.62 -21.82
N GLN A 172 -3.77 -22.21 -21.00
CA GLN A 172 -3.00 -23.12 -20.15
C GLN A 172 -3.91 -23.88 -19.18
N PHE A 173 -4.85 -23.20 -18.54
CA PHE A 173 -5.81 -23.83 -17.63
C PHE A 173 -6.68 -24.88 -18.34
N ASN A 174 -7.20 -24.57 -19.53
CA ASN A 174 -8.03 -25.50 -20.29
C ASN A 174 -7.23 -26.71 -20.79
N MET A 175 -6.00 -26.49 -21.28
CA MET A 175 -5.11 -27.58 -21.68
C MET A 175 -4.77 -28.49 -20.50
N ASN A 176 -4.57 -27.89 -19.32
CA ASN A 176 -4.30 -28.65 -18.11
C ASN A 176 -5.46 -29.56 -17.72
N ILE A 177 -6.70 -29.06 -17.74
CA ILE A 177 -7.90 -29.87 -17.48
C ILE A 177 -8.00 -31.04 -18.47
N LEU A 178 -7.74 -30.78 -19.75
CA LEU A 178 -7.77 -31.81 -20.79
C LEU A 178 -6.70 -32.89 -20.54
N LEU A 179 -5.49 -32.51 -20.17
CA LEU A 179 -4.39 -33.44 -19.89
C LEU A 179 -4.63 -34.26 -18.62
N GLU A 180 -5.20 -33.66 -17.58
CA GLU A 180 -5.58 -34.35 -16.35
C GLU A 180 -6.62 -35.45 -16.66
N PHE A 181 -7.63 -35.11 -17.47
CA PHE A 181 -8.69 -36.02 -17.88
C PHE A 181 -8.21 -37.13 -18.84
N LEU A 182 -7.36 -36.79 -19.81
CA LEU A 182 -6.95 -37.72 -20.87
C LEU A 182 -5.80 -38.64 -20.49
N LEU A 183 -4.89 -38.20 -19.61
CA LEU A 183 -3.63 -38.92 -19.37
C LEU A 183 -3.49 -39.48 -17.95
N SER A 184 -4.46 -39.27 -17.03
CA SER A 184 -4.32 -39.60 -15.60
C SER A 184 -2.97 -39.15 -15.01
N LEU A 185 -2.39 -38.11 -15.59
CA LEU A 185 -1.14 -37.51 -15.13
C LEU A 185 -1.48 -36.64 -13.93
N HIS A 186 -1.28 -37.16 -12.72
CA HIS A 186 -1.46 -36.43 -11.45
C HIS A 186 -0.50 -35.24 -11.24
N ARG A 187 0.27 -34.83 -12.27
CA ARG A 187 1.23 -33.71 -12.19
C ARG A 187 1.08 -32.76 -13.36
N VAL A 188 -0.16 -32.37 -13.64
CA VAL A 188 -0.41 -31.26 -14.54
C VAL A 188 -0.14 -29.94 -13.80
N PHE A 189 0.64 -29.08 -14.45
CA PHE A 189 1.22 -27.89 -13.87
C PHE A 189 0.20 -26.76 -13.71
N VAL A 190 -0.44 -26.66 -12.55
CA VAL A 190 -1.40 -25.58 -12.26
C VAL A 190 -0.64 -24.35 -11.77
N ALA A 191 -0.89 -23.19 -12.39
CA ALA A 191 -0.35 -21.93 -11.92
C ALA A 191 -0.72 -21.70 -10.44
N PRO A 192 0.26 -21.43 -9.57
CA PRO A 192 -0.01 -21.29 -8.14
C PRO A 192 -0.83 -20.04 -7.83
N ASP A 193 -1.49 -20.10 -6.68
CA ASP A 193 -2.24 -18.98 -6.13
C ASP A 193 -1.34 -18.10 -5.27
N TYR A 194 -1.51 -16.79 -5.35
CA TYR A 194 -0.69 -15.81 -4.63
C TYR A 194 -1.56 -14.80 -3.88
N VAL A 195 -1.05 -14.34 -2.74
CA VAL A 195 -1.43 -13.04 -2.18
C VAL A 195 -0.44 -12.01 -2.72
N VAL A 196 -0.96 -10.94 -3.33
CA VAL A 196 -0.13 -9.82 -3.79
C VAL A 196 -0.11 -8.75 -2.70
N GLU A 197 1.04 -8.52 -2.10
CA GLU A 197 1.24 -7.45 -1.14
C GLU A 197 1.77 -6.21 -1.86
N ILE A 198 0.95 -5.15 -1.95
CA ILE A 198 1.37 -3.85 -2.44
C ILE A 198 1.61 -2.95 -1.25
N THR A 199 2.88 -2.62 -0.98
CA THR A 199 3.25 -1.78 0.17
C THR A 199 3.65 -0.39 -0.29
N VAL A 200 2.96 0.62 0.22
CA VAL A 200 3.40 2.02 0.22
C VAL A 200 4.28 2.24 1.45
N LEU A 201 5.49 2.76 1.25
CA LEU A 201 6.43 3.01 2.34
C LEU A 201 6.12 4.32 3.07
N PRO A 202 6.37 4.40 4.39
CA PRO A 202 6.33 5.66 5.13
C PRO A 202 7.18 6.72 4.43
N PHE A 203 6.74 7.98 4.49
CA PHE A 203 7.50 9.09 3.94
C PHE A 203 8.81 9.27 4.69
N ASP A 204 9.91 9.25 3.94
CA ASP A 204 11.25 9.41 4.48
C ASP A 204 11.83 10.75 4.02
N ALA A 205 11.86 11.72 4.93
CA ALA A 205 12.39 13.04 4.67
C ALA A 205 13.91 13.05 4.40
N SER A 206 14.63 12.01 4.85
CA SER A 206 16.08 11.92 4.70
C SER A 206 16.52 11.44 3.31
N ASN A 207 15.60 10.84 2.55
CA ASN A 207 15.88 10.36 1.22
C ASN A 207 15.92 11.53 0.22
N SER A 208 17.08 11.73 -0.43
CA SER A 208 17.32 12.82 -1.37
C SER A 208 16.42 12.83 -2.60
N GLU A 209 15.82 11.69 -2.96
CA GLU A 209 14.87 11.60 -4.08
C GLU A 209 13.48 12.14 -3.70
N ASN A 210 13.18 12.25 -2.41
CA ASN A 210 11.92 12.83 -1.94
C ASN A 210 12.02 14.35 -1.94
N LYS A 211 11.29 14.99 -2.86
CA LYS A 211 11.08 16.44 -2.85
C LYS A 211 10.10 16.81 -1.72
N ALA A 212 10.57 16.81 -0.48
CA ALA A 212 9.80 17.34 0.64
C ALA A 212 9.82 18.87 0.61
N ALA A 213 8.68 19.49 0.87
CA ALA A 213 8.69 20.90 1.22
C ALA A 213 9.13 21.01 2.69
N HIS A 214 10.05 21.94 2.97
CA HIS A 214 10.49 22.24 4.33
C HIS A 214 10.15 23.68 4.77
N PRO A 215 8.89 24.16 4.70
CA PRO A 215 8.58 25.50 5.17
C PRO A 215 8.84 25.60 6.69
N GLY A 216 9.79 26.46 7.06
CA GLY A 216 10.14 26.71 8.47
C GLY A 216 10.79 25.51 9.21
N GLY A 217 11.11 24.41 8.54
CA GLY A 217 11.63 23.19 9.18
C GLY A 217 10.61 22.08 9.41
N VAL A 218 9.33 22.28 9.06
CA VAL A 218 8.34 21.19 9.05
C VAL A 218 8.51 20.38 7.78
N VAL A 219 8.71 19.08 7.90
CA VAL A 219 8.67 18.16 6.76
C VAL A 219 7.22 17.95 6.36
N LEU A 220 6.83 18.52 5.22
CA LEU A 220 5.55 18.22 4.59
C LEU A 220 5.79 17.26 3.44
N TYR A 221 5.10 16.12 3.48
CA TYR A 221 5.08 15.16 2.39
C TYR A 221 4.06 15.59 1.32
N PRO A 222 4.28 15.27 0.04
CA PRO A 222 3.35 15.64 -1.03
C PRO A 222 2.00 14.94 -0.84
N ILE A 223 0.93 15.69 -1.08
CA ILE A 223 -0.42 15.13 -1.24
C ILE A 223 -0.60 14.78 -2.71
N HIS A 224 -1.08 13.57 -2.96
CA HIS A 224 -1.30 13.01 -4.28
C HIS A 224 -2.79 12.95 -4.56
N GLU A 225 -3.17 13.39 -5.76
CA GLU A 225 -4.44 13.08 -6.39
C GLU A 225 -4.32 11.75 -7.14
N ASP A 226 -5.39 10.97 -7.15
CA ASP A 226 -5.48 9.75 -7.93
C ASP A 226 -5.72 10.04 -9.42
N GLU A 227 -5.92 8.99 -10.21
CA GLU A 227 -6.17 9.10 -11.64
C GLU A 227 -7.45 9.85 -12.03
N GLU A 228 -8.38 10.03 -11.09
CA GLU A 228 -9.63 10.76 -11.28
C GLU A 228 -9.56 12.18 -10.70
N GLY A 229 -8.41 12.61 -10.17
CA GLY A 229 -8.22 13.94 -9.57
C GLY A 229 -8.68 14.05 -8.12
N HIS A 230 -8.89 12.94 -7.41
CA HIS A 230 -9.32 12.93 -6.01
C HIS A 230 -8.16 12.66 -5.07
N ALA A 231 -8.10 13.39 -3.95
CA ALA A 231 -7.15 13.12 -2.87
C ALA A 231 -7.85 12.35 -1.74
N TYR A 232 -7.47 11.09 -1.57
CA TYR A 232 -8.00 10.21 -0.52
C TYR A 232 -7.11 10.19 0.71
N PHE A 233 -7.69 9.99 1.88
CA PHE A 233 -6.99 9.80 3.14
C PHE A 233 -7.60 8.64 3.92
N ARG A 234 -6.75 7.86 4.60
CA ARG A 234 -7.16 6.74 5.45
C ARG A 234 -7.44 7.22 6.88
N ARG A 235 -8.63 6.91 7.42
CA ARG A 235 -9.01 7.13 8.84
C ARG A 235 -9.80 5.94 9.36
N GLN A 236 -9.31 5.28 10.41
CA GLN A 236 -10.00 4.18 11.13
C GLN A 236 -10.58 3.11 10.17
N ALA A 237 -9.73 2.54 9.30
CA ALA A 237 -10.12 1.58 8.26
C ALA A 237 -11.05 2.12 7.13
N CYS A 238 -11.41 3.39 7.14
CA CYS A 238 -12.21 4.03 6.10
C CYS A 238 -11.38 4.95 5.20
N ILE A 239 -11.76 5.03 3.92
CA ILE A 239 -11.15 5.90 2.91
C ILE A 239 -12.09 7.06 2.62
N TYR A 240 -11.59 8.28 2.81
CA TYR A 240 -12.34 9.53 2.62
C TYR A 240 -11.68 10.39 1.56
N ALA A 241 -12.47 10.96 0.64
CA ALA A 241 -11.99 11.97 -0.30
C ALA A 241 -11.99 13.33 0.39
N TYR A 242 -10.90 14.09 0.26
CA TYR A 242 -10.75 15.41 0.85
C TYR A 242 -10.80 16.46 -0.25
N THR A 243 -11.48 17.55 0.06
CA THR A 243 -11.41 18.79 -0.71
C THR A 243 -10.10 19.52 -0.41
N MET A 244 -9.70 20.42 -1.30
CA MET A 244 -8.51 21.25 -1.10
C MET A 244 -8.58 22.10 0.18
N GLN A 245 -9.79 22.53 0.57
CA GLN A 245 -10.01 23.28 1.80
C GLN A 245 -9.73 22.41 3.04
N GLU A 246 -10.23 21.17 3.07
CA GLU A 246 -9.97 20.23 4.16
C GLU A 246 -8.48 19.84 4.23
N ILE A 247 -7.82 19.67 3.08
CA ILE A 247 -6.36 19.41 3.02
C ILE A 247 -5.59 20.59 3.61
N LYS A 248 -5.98 21.83 3.28
CA LYS A 248 -5.37 23.04 3.83
C LYS A 248 -5.56 23.12 5.33
N GLU A 249 -6.76 22.87 5.84
CA GLU A 249 -7.06 22.86 7.27
C GLU A 249 -6.25 21.79 8.01
N LEU A 250 -6.18 20.57 7.44
CA LEU A 250 -5.37 19.48 7.97
C LEU A 250 -3.88 19.84 8.02
N THR A 251 -3.37 20.48 6.96
CA THR A 251 -1.97 20.94 6.90
C THR A 251 -1.68 22.02 7.95
N VAL A 252 -2.57 23.00 8.09
CA VAL A 252 -2.45 24.05 9.12
C VAL A 252 -2.47 23.45 10.52
N GLN A 253 -3.34 22.46 10.75
CA GLN A 253 -3.39 21.74 12.02
C GLN A 253 -2.09 20.99 12.29
N GLN A 254 -1.55 20.24 11.33
CA GLN A 254 -0.28 19.52 11.47
C GLN A 254 0.88 20.46 11.80
N VAL A 255 0.96 21.62 11.12
CA VAL A 255 1.98 22.63 11.38
C VAL A 255 1.82 23.21 12.80
N ARG A 256 0.58 23.53 13.21
CA ARG A 256 0.31 24.01 14.57
C ARG A 256 0.76 22.99 15.61
N GLU A 257 0.38 21.72 15.45
CA GLU A 257 0.76 20.63 16.35
C GLU A 257 2.28 20.46 16.45
N HIS A 258 3.01 20.62 15.34
CA HIS A 258 4.47 20.55 15.33
C HIS A 258 5.13 21.66 16.17
N TYR A 259 4.64 22.90 16.07
CA TYR A 259 5.23 24.04 16.78
C TYR A 259 4.66 24.26 18.18
N GLN A 260 3.53 23.63 18.53
CA GLN A 260 2.85 23.82 19.82
C GLN A 260 3.77 23.59 21.03
N PRO A 261 4.59 22.51 21.10
CA PRO A 261 5.50 22.29 22.22
C PRO A 261 6.55 23.40 22.37
N THR A 262 7.07 23.90 21.25
CA THR A 262 8.04 25.01 21.23
C THR A 262 7.41 26.31 21.71
N VAL A 263 6.18 26.60 21.26
CA VAL A 263 5.41 27.77 21.69
C VAL A 263 5.15 27.71 23.20
N ASP A 264 4.75 26.56 23.72
CA ASP A 264 4.46 26.40 25.15
C ASP A 264 5.72 26.52 26.01
N SER A 265 6.84 25.94 25.57
CA SER A 265 8.16 26.11 26.22
C SER A 265 8.60 27.58 26.27
N LEU A 266 8.41 28.33 25.17
CA LEU A 266 8.73 29.76 25.13
C LEU A 266 7.83 30.59 26.03
N ARG A 267 6.54 30.25 26.12
CA ARG A 267 5.57 30.91 27.03
C ARG A 267 5.97 30.71 28.50
N GLU A 268 6.36 29.49 28.87
CA GLU A 268 6.85 29.20 30.23
C GLU A 268 8.11 29.99 30.57
N ARG A 269 9.08 30.05 29.64
CA ARG A 269 10.30 30.85 29.82
C ARG A 269 10.01 32.34 29.97
N LEU A 270 9.10 32.89 29.16
CA LEU A 270 8.69 34.30 29.27
C LEU A 270 8.00 34.59 30.61
N TYR A 271 7.17 33.66 31.09
CA TYR A 271 6.54 33.78 32.40
C TYR A 271 7.58 33.79 33.53
N ALA A 272 8.54 32.87 33.51
CA ALA A 272 9.63 32.82 34.49
C ALA A 272 10.46 34.12 34.50
N LEU A 273 10.83 34.65 33.32
CA LEU A 273 11.61 35.88 33.20
C LEU A 273 10.84 37.11 33.71
N ARG A 274 9.53 37.21 33.43
CA ARG A 274 8.70 38.29 33.96
C ARG A 274 8.61 38.24 35.49
N SER A 275 8.46 37.05 36.05
CA SER A 275 8.42 36.84 37.51
C SER A 275 9.76 37.20 38.18
N GLN A 276 10.89 36.89 37.54
CA GLN A 276 12.23 37.27 38.02
C GLN A 276 12.50 38.78 37.88
N GLY A 277 12.08 39.41 36.78
CA GLY A 277 12.20 40.86 36.58
C GLY A 277 11.33 41.68 37.55
N LEU A 278 10.17 41.14 37.95
CA LEU A 278 9.36 41.68 39.05
C LEU A 278 10.10 41.58 40.39
N HIS A 279 10.77 40.47 40.70
CA HIS A 279 11.56 40.34 41.93
C HIS A 279 12.79 41.27 41.99
N GLN A 280 13.40 41.59 40.85
CA GLN A 280 14.52 42.55 40.79
C GLN A 280 14.08 44.02 40.98
N LYS A 281 12.86 44.39 40.57
CA LYS A 281 12.32 45.75 40.78
C LYS A 281 11.87 46.05 42.22
N TYR A 282 11.65 45.02 43.04
CA TYR A 282 11.22 45.15 44.43
C TYR A 282 12.34 44.91 45.47
N ARG A 283 13.61 44.80 45.04
CA ARG A 283 14.74 44.98 45.97
C ARG A 283 14.92 46.47 46.21
N SER A 284 14.42 46.95 47.36
CA SER A 284 14.65 48.31 47.84
C SER A 284 16.16 48.57 48.06
N PRO A 285 16.62 49.83 47.96
CA PRO A 285 18.02 50.21 48.21
C PRO A 285 18.51 50.13 49.66
N ASP A 286 17.76 49.53 50.60
CA ASP A 286 18.03 49.65 52.04
C ASP A 286 19.00 48.59 52.59
N GLN A 287 20.00 48.19 51.78
CA GLN A 287 21.15 47.43 52.27
C GLN A 287 22.45 48.05 51.75
N MET A 288 22.76 49.25 52.27
CA MET A 288 24.11 49.81 52.40
C MET A 288 24.30 50.34 53.81
#